data_AF-R7AWW3-F1
#
_entry.id   AF-R7AWW3-F1
#
_cell.length_a   1.000
_cell.length_b   1.000
_cell.length_c   1.000
_cell.angle_alpha   90.00
_cell.angle_beta   90.00
_cell.angle_gamma   90.00
#
_symmetry.space_group_name_H-M   'P 1'
#
loop_
_entity.id
_entity.type
_entity.pdbx_description
1 polymer ?
#
loop_
_entity_poly.entity_id
_entity_poly.type
_entity_poly.pdbx_seq_one_letter_code
_entity_poly.pdbx_strand_id
1 'polypeptide(L)'
;MKKSIKMLMAAIMCFSVFGCSNQSSTETVTNDTTLTSEQTSSDSTSDKTDKNLFYLSNMTDKEEFYLNTVNDSCYLPFEVSFDKNYSKLTCKLYQLDNQSWKNLQEFDLELSGDTFWFLVPDSLLEATVFYKNVNVEQQYSTISTGRPFETIEPSFGIHGVTSHYASTDSVNVEAGVEFPVIANIYWKSSDDSLFANTEDFYYPKKLDLGKNEAYYMLTFTFFE
;
A
#
# COMPACT_ATOMS: atom_id res chain seq x y z
N MET A 1 -21.46 -14.60 57.57
CA MET A 1 -20.37 -15.51 58.01
C MET A 1 -19.26 -15.42 56.96
N LYS A 2 -18.15 -14.75 57.28
CA LYS A 2 -16.79 -15.30 57.54
C LYS A 2 -16.18 -16.03 56.32
N LYS A 3 -15.23 -15.38 55.62
CA LYS A 3 -13.75 -15.63 55.57
C LYS A 3 -13.40 -16.89 54.72
N SER A 4 -12.36 -16.98 53.88
CA SER A 4 -11.04 -16.32 53.74
C SER A 4 -10.35 -16.90 52.47
N ILE A 5 -9.72 -16.11 51.59
CA ILE A 5 -8.25 -15.87 51.38
C ILE A 5 -7.34 -17.11 51.29
N LYS A 6 -6.56 -17.21 50.19
CA LYS A 6 -5.09 -17.43 50.04
C LYS A 6 -4.81 -17.91 48.59
N MET A 7 -4.21 -17.15 47.67
CA MET A 7 -2.79 -16.78 47.50
C MET A 7 -1.82 -17.98 47.49
N LEU A 8 -1.16 -18.23 46.34
CA LEU A 8 0.24 -18.69 46.29
C LEU A 8 0.88 -18.43 44.90
N MET A 9 2.00 -17.70 44.91
CA MET A 9 3.01 -17.64 43.84
C MET A 9 3.98 -18.81 43.99
N ALA A 10 4.63 -19.22 42.89
CA ALA A 10 6.03 -19.65 42.92
C ALA A 10 6.67 -19.64 41.52
N ALA A 11 7.79 -18.95 41.42
CA ALA A 11 8.73 -18.94 40.31
C ALA A 11 9.62 -20.20 40.34
N ILE A 12 10.18 -20.57 39.19
CA ILE A 12 11.34 -21.48 39.10
C ILE A 12 12.36 -20.84 38.16
N MET A 13 13.50 -20.42 38.74
CA MET A 13 14.77 -20.24 38.03
C MET A 13 15.51 -21.59 38.06
N CYS A 14 16.22 -21.92 36.98
CA CYS A 14 17.37 -22.82 37.03
C CYS A 14 18.50 -22.29 36.14
N PHE A 15 19.66 -22.11 36.77
CA PHE A 15 20.96 -21.83 36.18
C PHE A 15 21.52 -23.05 35.43
N SER A 16 22.40 -22.82 34.44
CA SER A 16 23.69 -23.53 34.40
C SER A 16 24.74 -22.74 33.62
N VAL A 17 25.89 -22.58 34.28
CA VAL A 17 27.16 -22.04 33.78
C VAL A 17 28.10 -23.22 33.60
N PHE A 18 28.73 -23.33 32.43
CA PHE A 18 30.00 -24.03 32.17
C PHE A 18 30.67 -23.19 31.07
N GLY A 19 31.88 -22.63 31.17
CA GLY A 19 33.03 -22.93 32.00
C GLY A 19 34.09 -23.66 31.16
N CYS A 20 35.02 -22.94 30.53
CA CYS A 20 36.43 -23.32 30.36
C CYS A 20 37.28 -22.16 29.81
N SER A 21 38.21 -21.73 30.65
CA SER A 21 39.30 -20.79 30.38
C SER A 21 40.41 -21.46 29.55
N ASN A 22 41.15 -20.69 28.76
CA ASN A 22 42.62 -20.66 28.90
C ASN A 22 43.24 -19.44 28.22
N GLN A 23 44.19 -18.88 28.94
CA GLN A 23 44.99 -17.68 28.70
C GLN A 23 46.43 -18.14 28.39
N SER A 24 47.08 -17.60 27.37
CA SER A 24 48.54 -17.39 27.35
C SER A 24 48.97 -16.52 26.16
N SER A 25 49.69 -15.45 26.46
CA SER A 25 50.60 -14.66 25.62
C SER A 25 51.83 -15.53 25.19
N THR A 26 52.66 -15.22 24.19
CA THR A 26 53.54 -14.03 24.07
C THR A 26 54.32 -14.05 22.72
N GLU A 27 54.55 -12.85 22.16
CA GLU A 27 55.70 -12.34 21.35
C GLU A 27 55.97 -12.67 19.84
N THR A 28 55.85 -11.57 19.05
CA THR A 28 56.76 -10.95 18.04
C THR A 28 57.36 -11.75 16.88
N VAL A 29 57.19 -11.27 15.64
CA VAL A 29 58.21 -10.54 14.83
C VAL A 29 57.54 -9.87 13.61
N THR A 30 57.96 -8.62 13.38
CA THR A 30 57.69 -7.66 12.32
C THR A 30 57.96 -8.20 10.90
N ASN A 31 57.11 -7.84 9.93
CA ASN A 31 57.53 -7.55 8.57
C ASN A 31 56.58 -6.53 7.95
N ASP A 32 57.11 -5.33 7.70
CA ASP A 32 56.49 -4.29 6.89
C ASP A 32 56.20 -4.83 5.48
N THR A 33 54.96 -4.70 5.04
CA THR A 33 54.66 -4.50 3.63
C THR A 33 53.46 -3.56 3.56
N THR A 34 53.76 -2.34 3.15
CA THR A 34 52.83 -1.27 2.83
C THR A 34 51.94 -1.73 1.67
N LEU A 35 50.69 -2.08 1.97
CA LEU A 35 49.62 -2.15 0.99
C LEU A 35 48.56 -1.15 1.46
N THR A 36 48.63 0.03 0.83
CA THR A 36 47.59 1.05 0.86
C THR A 36 46.30 0.37 0.42
N SER A 37 45.45 -0.02 1.38
CA SER A 37 44.07 -0.31 1.07
C SER A 37 43.44 1.03 0.77
N GLU A 38 43.27 1.33 -0.50
CA GLU A 38 42.26 2.28 -0.93
C GLU A 38 40.95 1.84 -0.26
N GLN A 39 40.54 2.58 0.78
CA GLN A 39 39.13 2.65 1.12
C GLN A 39 38.47 3.23 -0.11
N THR A 40 38.08 2.37 -1.04
CA THR A 40 36.96 2.65 -1.91
C THR A 40 35.78 2.77 -0.95
N SER A 41 35.55 4.00 -0.48
CA SER A 41 34.22 4.40 -0.07
C SER A 41 33.33 3.94 -1.20
N SER A 42 32.62 2.85 -0.96
CA SER A 42 31.44 2.48 -1.70
C SER A 42 30.55 3.71 -1.56
N ASP A 43 30.64 4.62 -2.53
CA ASP A 43 29.59 5.58 -2.83
C ASP A 43 28.34 4.73 -2.89
N SER A 44 27.59 4.76 -1.79
CA SER A 44 26.21 4.31 -1.75
C SER A 44 25.58 4.99 -2.95
N THR A 45 25.29 4.19 -3.98
CA THR A 45 24.48 4.64 -5.10
C THR A 45 23.23 5.20 -4.48
N SER A 46 23.17 6.54 -4.43
CA SER A 46 22.00 7.33 -4.13
C SER A 46 20.82 6.60 -4.75
N ASP A 47 19.93 6.07 -3.89
CA ASP A 47 18.61 5.62 -4.30
C ASP A 47 17.96 6.80 -5.02
N LYS A 48 18.04 6.81 -6.35
CA LYS A 48 17.18 7.68 -7.15
C LYS A 48 15.80 7.07 -7.00
N THR A 49 15.09 7.46 -5.96
CA THR A 49 13.64 7.29 -5.93
C THR A 49 13.14 7.96 -7.21
N ASP A 50 12.51 7.19 -8.10
CA ASP A 50 11.89 7.74 -9.30
C ASP A 50 10.79 8.70 -8.84
N LYS A 51 11.14 9.99 -8.75
CA LYS A 51 10.21 11.04 -8.35
C LYS A 51 9.11 11.14 -9.40
N ASN A 52 7.91 11.44 -8.93
CA ASN A 52 6.66 11.48 -9.68
C ASN A 52 6.23 10.13 -10.27
N LEU A 53 6.70 8.99 -9.73
CA LEU A 53 6.19 7.68 -10.11
C LEU A 53 5.24 7.15 -9.02
N PHE A 54 3.96 6.95 -9.35
CA PHE A 54 3.02 6.22 -8.51
C PHE A 54 3.07 4.75 -8.89
N TYR A 55 3.33 3.86 -7.93
CA TYR A 55 3.57 2.45 -8.24
C TYR A 55 3.05 1.51 -7.15
N LEU A 56 2.71 0.29 -7.59
CA LEU A 56 2.35 -0.81 -6.71
C LEU A 56 3.60 -1.26 -5.93
N SER A 57 3.56 -1.06 -4.61
CA SER A 57 4.68 -1.35 -3.70
C SER A 57 4.65 -2.81 -3.23
N ASN A 58 5.76 -3.31 -2.70
CA ASN A 58 5.74 -4.55 -1.93
C ASN A 58 5.25 -4.27 -0.50
N MET A 59 4.49 -5.21 0.07
CA MET A 59 4.03 -5.12 1.47
C MET A 59 5.19 -5.14 2.47
N THR A 60 6.25 -5.90 2.18
CA THR A 60 7.40 -6.16 3.08
C THR A 60 8.19 -4.91 3.46
N ASP A 61 8.16 -3.88 2.62
CA ASP A 61 8.99 -2.70 2.83
C ASP A 61 8.37 -1.75 3.87
N LYS A 62 7.07 -1.90 4.17
CA LYS A 62 6.28 -0.91 4.92
C LYS A 62 5.21 -1.57 5.81
N GLU A 63 5.49 -2.80 6.23
CA GLU A 63 4.58 -3.70 6.95
C GLU A 63 3.88 -3.05 8.14
N GLU A 64 4.53 -2.15 8.90
CA GLU A 64 3.89 -1.54 10.06
C GLU A 64 2.68 -0.67 9.71
N PHE A 65 2.73 0.10 8.62
CA PHE A 65 1.57 0.87 8.17
C PHE A 65 0.47 -0.09 7.68
N TYR A 66 0.84 -1.12 6.94
CA TYR A 66 -0.10 -2.05 6.34
C TYR A 66 -0.80 -2.93 7.39
N LEU A 67 -0.04 -3.58 8.27
CA LEU A 67 -0.53 -4.48 9.32
C LEU A 67 -1.37 -3.77 10.39
N ASN A 68 -1.04 -2.53 10.74
CA ASN A 68 -1.82 -1.79 11.75
C ASN A 68 -3.10 -1.16 11.18
N THR A 69 -3.19 -1.00 9.87
CA THR A 69 -4.33 -0.32 9.23
C THR A 69 -5.43 -1.29 8.84
N VAL A 70 -5.07 -2.44 8.26
CA VAL A 70 -6.04 -3.45 7.84
C VAL A 70 -5.53 -4.85 8.18
N ASN A 71 -6.33 -5.64 8.88
CA ASN A 71 -6.05 -7.06 9.14
C ASN A 71 -6.42 -7.97 7.95
N ASP A 72 -6.59 -7.41 6.75
CA ASP A 72 -7.17 -8.08 5.60
C ASP A 72 -6.21 -8.02 4.41
N SER A 73 -6.07 -9.13 3.69
CA SER A 73 -5.27 -9.24 2.46
C SER A 73 -5.91 -8.53 1.26
N CYS A 74 -7.15 -8.05 1.38
CA CYS A 74 -7.91 -7.42 0.29
C CYS A 74 -7.45 -5.98 -0.05
N TYR A 75 -6.20 -5.62 0.23
CA TYR A 75 -5.66 -4.27 -0.03
C TYR A 75 -4.34 -4.32 -0.78
N LEU A 76 -4.23 -3.41 -1.74
CA LEU A 76 -3.06 -3.19 -2.57
C LEU A 76 -2.30 -1.95 -2.09
N PRO A 77 -1.00 -2.09 -1.80
CA PRO A 77 -0.16 -1.00 -1.32
C PRO A 77 0.42 -0.19 -2.49
N PHE A 78 0.35 1.13 -2.42
CA PHE A 78 0.97 2.01 -3.39
C PHE A 78 1.89 3.03 -2.73
N GLU A 79 2.88 3.51 -3.47
CA GLU A 79 3.73 4.63 -3.09
C GLU A 79 3.89 5.63 -4.22
N VAL A 80 4.08 6.88 -3.82
CA VAL A 80 4.60 7.93 -4.68
C VAL A 80 5.47 8.88 -3.86
N SER A 81 6.57 9.30 -4.47
CA SER A 81 7.39 10.42 -4.00
C SER A 81 7.43 11.50 -5.07
N PHE A 82 7.39 12.76 -4.70
CA PHE A 82 7.34 13.89 -5.61
C PHE A 82 8.61 14.74 -5.54
N ASP A 83 8.92 15.43 -6.63
CA ASP A 83 9.99 16.44 -6.71
C ASP A 83 9.52 17.85 -6.32
N LYS A 84 8.20 18.00 -6.13
CA LYS A 84 7.51 19.22 -5.72
C LYS A 84 6.41 18.88 -4.72
N ASN A 85 5.89 19.90 -4.05
CA ASN A 85 4.82 19.71 -3.09
C ASN A 85 3.48 19.60 -3.82
N TYR A 86 2.77 18.50 -3.57
CA TYR A 86 1.36 18.35 -3.89
C TYR A 86 0.56 18.56 -2.61
N SER A 87 -0.40 19.48 -2.62
CA SER A 87 -1.23 19.78 -1.46
C SER A 87 -2.53 18.99 -1.42
N LYS A 88 -2.94 18.38 -2.54
CA LYS A 88 -4.24 17.73 -2.65
C LYS A 88 -4.21 16.51 -3.56
N LEU A 89 -4.97 15.49 -3.18
CA LEU A 89 -5.35 14.35 -4.02
C LEU A 89 -6.87 14.26 -4.10
N THR A 90 -7.41 14.21 -5.31
CA THR A 90 -8.82 13.86 -5.54
C THR A 90 -8.91 12.40 -5.94
N CYS A 91 -9.79 11.66 -5.25
CA CYS A 91 -10.12 10.27 -5.56
C CYS A 91 -11.53 10.22 -6.13
N LYS A 92 -11.73 9.56 -7.28
CA LYS A 92 -13.05 9.42 -7.91
C LYS A 92 -13.38 7.98 -8.22
N LEU A 93 -14.62 7.61 -7.96
CA LEU A 93 -15.16 6.29 -8.23
C LEU A 93 -16.18 6.38 -9.35
N TYR A 94 -15.90 5.67 -10.44
CA TYR A 94 -16.71 5.66 -11.64
C TYR A 94 -17.44 4.33 -11.81
N GLN A 95 -18.57 4.38 -12.50
CA GLN A 95 -19.21 3.23 -13.12
C GLN A 95 -19.25 3.43 -14.63
N LEU A 96 -19.00 2.36 -15.38
CA LEU A 96 -19.23 2.36 -16.82
C LEU A 96 -20.74 2.32 -17.08
N ASP A 97 -21.24 3.33 -17.78
CA ASP A 97 -22.62 3.43 -18.23
C ASP A 97 -22.63 3.89 -19.68
N ASN A 98 -23.27 3.11 -20.56
CA ASN A 98 -23.37 3.37 -21.99
C ASN A 98 -22.03 3.81 -22.62
N GLN A 99 -20.99 2.99 -22.45
CA GLN A 99 -19.66 3.24 -23.04
C GLN A 99 -18.98 4.54 -22.57
N SER A 100 -19.38 5.05 -21.41
CA SER A 100 -18.83 6.25 -20.78
C SER A 100 -18.68 6.08 -19.29
N TRP A 101 -17.69 6.74 -18.69
CA TRP A 101 -17.49 6.72 -17.24
C TRP A 101 -18.39 7.76 -16.57
N LYS A 102 -19.32 7.28 -15.75
CA LYS A 102 -20.16 8.11 -14.90
C LYS A 102 -19.53 8.20 -13.52
N ASN A 103 -19.15 9.41 -13.09
CA ASN A 103 -18.68 9.64 -11.73
C ASN A 103 -19.84 9.33 -10.76
N LEU A 104 -19.61 8.40 -9.84
CA LEU A 104 -20.56 8.06 -8.79
C LEU A 104 -20.28 8.87 -7.53
N GLN A 105 -19.01 8.98 -7.15
CA GLN A 105 -18.57 9.57 -5.90
C GLN A 105 -17.16 10.13 -6.04
N GLU A 106 -16.88 11.20 -5.32
CA GLU A 106 -15.54 11.78 -5.21
C GLU A 106 -15.27 12.33 -3.82
N PHE A 107 -14.02 12.28 -3.40
CA PHE A 107 -13.55 13.00 -2.22
C PHE A 107 -12.14 13.50 -2.41
N ASP A 108 -11.79 14.46 -1.56
CA ASP A 108 -10.48 15.08 -1.53
C ASP A 108 -9.70 14.69 -0.28
N LEU A 109 -8.39 14.53 -0.45
CA LEU A 109 -7.40 14.33 0.58
C LEU A 109 -6.43 15.50 0.58
N GLU A 110 -6.33 16.17 1.73
CA GLU A 110 -5.27 17.14 1.96
C GLU A 110 -3.95 16.39 2.19
N LEU A 111 -2.94 16.78 1.43
CA LEU A 111 -1.60 16.21 1.42
C LEU A 111 -0.59 17.23 1.95
N SER A 112 0.45 16.71 2.56
CA SER A 112 1.58 17.50 3.09
C SER A 112 2.83 16.64 2.96
N GLY A 113 3.99 17.23 2.70
CA GLY A 113 5.21 16.47 2.43
C GLY A 113 5.32 16.01 0.98
N ASP A 114 6.33 15.19 0.71
CA ASP A 114 6.72 14.80 -0.65
C ASP A 114 6.52 13.31 -0.93
N THR A 115 6.27 12.47 0.09
CA THR A 115 6.18 11.02 -0.04
C THR A 115 4.94 10.49 0.66
N PHE A 116 4.18 9.66 -0.05
CA PHE A 116 2.89 9.15 0.39
C PHE A 116 2.77 7.67 0.13
N TRP A 117 2.21 6.96 1.11
CA TRP A 117 1.79 5.57 0.96
C TRP A 117 0.26 5.49 0.95
N PHE A 118 -0.27 4.63 0.11
CA PHE A 118 -1.71 4.37 0.00
C PHE A 118 -2.00 2.88 0.18
N LEU A 119 -3.19 2.60 0.70
CA LEU A 119 -3.80 1.28 0.65
C LEU A 119 -5.15 1.42 -0.05
N VAL A 120 -5.30 0.68 -1.13
CA VAL A 120 -6.49 0.68 -1.99
C VAL A 120 -7.09 -0.72 -1.97
N PRO A 121 -8.40 -0.88 -1.71
CA PRO A 121 -9.01 -2.20 -1.63
C PRO A 121 -9.06 -2.84 -3.02
N ASP A 122 -8.95 -4.16 -3.08
CA ASP A 122 -9.09 -4.93 -4.32
C ASP A 122 -10.55 -4.98 -4.83
N SER A 123 -11.51 -4.67 -3.95
CA SER A 123 -12.94 -4.56 -4.22
C SER A 123 -13.46 -3.13 -3.99
N LEU A 124 -14.24 -2.62 -4.94
CA LEU A 124 -14.80 -1.28 -4.97
C LEU A 124 -16.25 -1.17 -4.46
N LEU A 125 -16.92 -2.28 -4.11
CA LEU A 125 -18.31 -2.22 -3.59
C LEU A 125 -18.41 -1.53 -2.22
N GLU A 126 -17.40 -1.66 -1.37
CA GLU A 126 -17.32 -1.06 -0.03
C GLU A 126 -15.93 -0.43 0.17
N ALA A 127 -15.51 0.41 -0.78
CA ALA A 127 -14.14 0.89 -0.83
C ALA A 127 -13.79 1.87 0.30
N THR A 128 -12.65 1.66 0.96
CA THR A 128 -12.03 2.65 1.84
C THR A 128 -10.58 2.85 1.44
N VAL A 129 -10.17 4.08 1.11
CA VAL A 129 -8.76 4.37 0.79
C VAL A 129 -8.05 4.85 2.05
N PHE A 130 -6.96 4.18 2.44
CA PHE A 130 -6.09 4.66 3.51
C PHE A 130 -4.85 5.31 2.91
N TYR A 131 -4.29 6.27 3.64
CA TYR A 131 -3.06 6.91 3.26
C TYR A 131 -2.21 7.31 4.47
N LYS A 132 -0.92 7.45 4.22
CA LYS A 132 0.08 7.91 5.19
C LYS A 132 1.03 8.87 4.51
N ASN A 133 1.24 10.01 5.15
CA ASN A 133 2.33 10.92 4.83
C ASN A 133 3.63 10.40 5.47
N VAL A 134 4.67 10.25 4.64
CA VAL A 134 5.99 9.79 5.05
C VAL A 134 6.89 11.01 5.16
N ASN A 135 6.72 11.77 6.24
CA ASN A 135 7.68 12.82 6.57
C ASN A 135 8.84 12.22 7.36
N VAL A 136 10.02 12.19 6.76
CA VAL A 136 11.26 11.64 7.36
C VAL A 136 11.63 12.37 8.66
N GLU A 137 11.21 13.62 8.84
CA GLU A 137 11.53 14.42 10.04
C GLU A 137 10.59 14.16 11.22
N GLN A 138 9.38 13.62 10.99
CA GLN A 138 8.40 13.35 12.04
C GLN A 138 8.35 11.84 12.32
N GLN A 139 9.15 11.39 13.29
CA GLN A 139 9.22 9.99 13.75
C GLN A 139 7.88 9.39 14.22
N TYR A 140 6.82 10.19 14.34
CA TYR A 140 5.47 9.76 14.65
C TYR A 140 4.48 10.30 13.61
N SER A 141 4.43 9.66 12.45
CA SER A 141 3.38 9.89 11.45
C SER A 141 2.06 9.25 11.94
N THR A 142 0.99 10.03 12.07
CA THR A 142 -0.33 9.51 12.43
C THR A 142 -0.96 8.81 11.22
N ILE A 143 -1.43 7.57 11.40
CA ILE A 143 -2.20 6.83 10.39
C ILE A 143 -3.53 7.59 10.16
N SER A 144 -3.86 7.91 8.90
CA SER A 144 -5.17 8.46 8.58
C SER A 144 -6.24 7.39 8.76
N THR A 145 -7.41 7.75 9.30
CA THR A 145 -8.52 6.83 9.61
C THR A 145 -9.22 6.21 8.38
N GLY A 146 -8.60 6.28 7.20
CA GLY A 146 -9.20 5.92 5.92
C GLY A 146 -10.28 6.92 5.50
N ARG A 147 -10.52 7.00 4.19
CA ARG A 147 -11.69 7.68 3.62
C ARG A 147 -12.57 6.65 2.91
N PRO A 148 -13.77 6.37 3.46
CA PRO A 148 -14.70 5.45 2.81
C PRO A 148 -15.44 6.15 1.65
N PHE A 149 -15.69 5.39 0.60
CA PHE A 149 -16.79 5.63 -0.33
C PHE A 149 -18.08 5.02 0.25
N GLU A 150 -19.22 5.59 -0.12
CA GLU A 150 -20.51 4.95 0.13
C GLU A 150 -20.58 3.59 -0.60
N THR A 151 -21.22 2.61 0.04
CA THR A 151 -21.43 1.28 -0.54
C THR A 151 -22.15 1.37 -1.88
N ILE A 152 -21.61 0.68 -2.88
CA ILE A 152 -22.21 0.56 -4.20
C ILE A 152 -22.89 -0.80 -4.34
N GLU A 153 -24.13 -0.79 -4.82
CA GLU A 153 -24.86 -1.99 -5.17
C GLU A 153 -25.06 -2.05 -6.69
N PRO A 154 -24.52 -3.06 -7.40
CA PRO A 154 -24.83 -3.29 -8.80
C PRO A 154 -26.33 -3.48 -9.01
N SER A 155 -26.86 -3.12 -10.17
CA SER A 155 -28.31 -3.20 -10.47
C SER A 155 -28.89 -4.62 -10.37
N PHE A 156 -28.06 -5.64 -10.45
CA PHE A 156 -28.42 -7.05 -10.30
C PHE A 156 -28.22 -7.59 -8.86
N GLY A 157 -27.85 -6.73 -7.91
CA GLY A 157 -27.64 -7.01 -6.49
C GLY A 157 -26.30 -7.69 -6.15
N ILE A 158 -25.91 -7.67 -4.87
CA ILE A 158 -24.58 -8.09 -4.39
C ILE A 158 -24.38 -9.59 -4.11
N HIS A 159 -25.46 -10.38 -3.97
CA HIS A 159 -25.34 -11.79 -3.58
C HIS A 159 -24.97 -12.71 -4.74
N GLY A 160 -23.96 -13.57 -4.57
CA GLY A 160 -23.53 -14.54 -5.58
C GLY A 160 -22.86 -13.88 -6.78
N VAL A 161 -22.11 -12.81 -6.53
CA VAL A 161 -21.37 -12.05 -7.54
C VAL A 161 -19.96 -12.61 -7.65
N THR A 162 -19.50 -12.81 -8.87
CA THR A 162 -18.09 -13.06 -9.20
C THR A 162 -17.44 -11.73 -9.55
N SER A 163 -16.15 -11.58 -9.27
CA SER A 163 -15.40 -10.38 -9.61
C SER A 163 -14.00 -10.68 -10.13
N HIS A 164 -13.47 -9.73 -10.88
CA HIS A 164 -12.06 -9.65 -11.25
C HIS A 164 -11.60 -8.21 -11.04
N TYR A 165 -10.40 -8.03 -10.54
CA TYR A 165 -9.77 -6.73 -10.41
C TYR A 165 -8.45 -6.66 -11.19
N ALA A 166 -8.11 -5.45 -11.63
CA ALA A 166 -6.79 -5.13 -12.14
C ALA A 166 -6.34 -3.80 -11.56
N SER A 167 -5.06 -3.70 -11.23
CA SER A 167 -4.43 -2.50 -10.71
C SER A 167 -3.41 -1.94 -11.69
N THR A 168 -3.14 -0.65 -11.57
CA THR A 168 -2.00 -0.02 -12.25
C THR A 168 -0.71 -0.48 -11.59
N ASP A 169 0.25 -1.02 -12.35
CA ASP A 169 1.55 -1.39 -11.81
C ASP A 169 2.39 -0.15 -11.50
N SER A 170 2.45 0.80 -12.44
CA SER A 170 3.09 2.09 -12.26
C SER A 170 2.58 3.13 -13.26
N VAL A 171 2.62 4.40 -12.88
CA VAL A 171 2.24 5.53 -13.73
C VAL A 171 2.99 6.79 -13.32
N ASN A 172 3.44 7.56 -14.32
CA ASN A 172 4.01 8.88 -14.08
C ASN A 172 2.91 9.85 -13.68
N VAL A 173 3.10 10.55 -12.56
CA VAL A 173 2.14 11.50 -12.02
C VAL A 173 2.44 12.89 -12.57
N GLU A 174 1.43 13.46 -13.23
CA GLU A 174 1.42 14.83 -13.67
C GLU A 174 0.32 15.61 -12.95
N ALA A 175 0.61 16.84 -12.54
CA ALA A 175 -0.35 17.66 -11.78
C ALA A 175 -1.61 17.93 -12.60
N GLY A 176 -2.77 17.67 -12.01
CA GLY A 176 -4.08 17.81 -12.64
C GLY A 176 -4.41 16.75 -13.70
N VAL A 177 -3.55 15.75 -13.90
CA VAL A 177 -3.81 14.63 -14.81
C VAL A 177 -4.38 13.45 -14.02
N GLU A 178 -5.56 13.01 -14.44
CA GLU A 178 -6.28 11.91 -13.81
C GLU A 178 -5.82 10.56 -14.38
N PHE A 179 -5.59 9.57 -13.52
CA PHE A 179 -5.16 8.23 -13.92
C PHE A 179 -5.88 7.12 -13.14
N PRO A 180 -6.08 5.94 -13.75
CA PRO A 180 -6.71 4.80 -13.11
C PRO A 180 -5.76 4.15 -12.10
N VAL A 181 -6.32 3.70 -10.97
CA VAL A 181 -5.58 3.02 -9.90
C VAL A 181 -5.98 1.55 -9.82
N ILE A 182 -7.30 1.30 -9.76
CA ILE A 182 -7.86 -0.04 -9.76
C ILE A 182 -9.17 -0.09 -10.52
N ALA A 183 -9.37 -1.17 -11.25
CA ALA A 183 -10.52 -1.48 -12.06
C ALA A 183 -11.17 -2.76 -11.52
N ASN A 184 -12.50 -2.78 -11.40
CA ASN A 184 -13.24 -3.97 -10.98
C ASN A 184 -14.39 -4.25 -11.92
N ILE A 185 -14.48 -5.47 -12.42
CA ILE A 185 -15.68 -5.96 -13.10
C ILE A 185 -16.35 -7.00 -12.21
N TYR A 186 -17.66 -6.83 -12.04
CA TYR A 186 -18.53 -7.69 -11.23
C TYR A 186 -19.59 -8.29 -12.14
N TRP A 187 -19.91 -9.57 -11.96
CA TRP A 187 -20.94 -10.20 -12.75
C TRP A 187 -21.67 -11.34 -12.06
N LYS A 188 -22.85 -11.67 -12.58
CA LYS A 188 -23.60 -12.89 -12.26
C LYS A 188 -23.73 -13.75 -13.51
N SER A 189 -22.74 -14.58 -13.76
CA SER A 189 -22.71 -15.56 -14.86
C SER A 189 -22.03 -16.84 -14.39
N SER A 190 -22.30 -17.94 -15.10
CA SER A 190 -21.53 -19.18 -15.00
C SER A 190 -20.26 -19.19 -15.85
N ASP A 191 -19.99 -18.08 -16.55
CA ASP A 191 -18.81 -17.89 -17.40
C ASP A 191 -17.83 -16.95 -16.68
N ASP A 192 -16.62 -17.44 -16.43
CA ASP A 192 -15.55 -16.74 -15.70
C ASP A 192 -14.57 -16.01 -16.67
N SER A 193 -15.03 -15.67 -17.87
CA SER A 193 -14.18 -15.06 -18.91
C SER A 193 -14.04 -13.54 -18.85
N LEU A 194 -14.62 -12.87 -17.86
CA LEU A 194 -14.57 -11.41 -17.75
C LEU A 194 -13.34 -10.95 -16.96
N PHE A 195 -12.60 -10.03 -17.57
CA PHE A 195 -11.39 -9.44 -17.00
C PHE A 195 -11.52 -7.92 -16.98
N ALA A 196 -11.04 -7.34 -15.88
CA ALA A 196 -10.85 -5.90 -15.77
C ALA A 196 -9.44 -5.53 -16.23
N ASN A 197 -9.30 -4.32 -16.77
CA ASN A 197 -8.05 -3.65 -17.08
C ASN A 197 -8.14 -2.17 -16.69
N THR A 198 -7.08 -1.58 -16.13
CA THR A 198 -7.06 -0.14 -15.83
C THR A 198 -6.98 0.73 -17.09
N GLU A 199 -6.36 0.23 -18.17
CA GLU A 199 -6.26 0.94 -19.46
C GLU A 199 -7.62 1.21 -20.13
N ASP A 200 -8.65 0.46 -19.74
CA ASP A 200 -10.02 0.65 -20.20
C ASP A 200 -10.58 2.03 -19.80
N PHE A 201 -9.98 2.68 -18.79
CA PHE A 201 -10.29 4.05 -18.43
C PHE A 201 -10.21 5.01 -19.63
N TYR A 202 -9.20 4.83 -20.48
CA TYR A 202 -8.94 5.69 -21.63
C TYR A 202 -9.77 5.31 -22.87
N TYR A 203 -10.38 4.13 -22.89
CA TYR A 203 -11.10 3.60 -24.06
C TYR A 203 -12.47 2.97 -23.74
N PRO A 204 -13.36 3.64 -22.97
CA PRO A 204 -14.62 3.05 -22.51
C PRO A 204 -15.57 2.67 -23.65
N LYS A 205 -15.40 3.26 -24.83
CA LYS A 205 -16.19 2.96 -26.04
C LYS A 205 -16.00 1.57 -26.61
N LYS A 206 -14.92 0.87 -26.25
CA LYS A 206 -14.65 -0.49 -26.70
C LYS A 206 -15.33 -1.54 -25.82
N LEU A 207 -15.85 -1.12 -24.67
CA LEU A 207 -16.47 -1.99 -23.68
C LEU A 207 -17.95 -2.17 -24.00
N ASP A 208 -18.41 -3.41 -23.94
CA ASP A 208 -19.81 -3.77 -24.08
C ASP A 208 -20.18 -4.66 -22.90
N LEU A 209 -20.98 -4.13 -21.98
CA LEU A 209 -21.37 -4.84 -20.76
C LEU A 209 -22.72 -5.51 -20.94
N GLY A 210 -22.80 -6.76 -20.51
CA GLY A 210 -24.04 -7.50 -20.36
C GLY A 210 -24.95 -6.92 -19.27
N LYS A 211 -26.21 -7.36 -19.26
CA LYS A 211 -27.23 -6.90 -18.29
C LYS A 211 -26.91 -7.24 -16.82
N ASN A 212 -26.05 -8.22 -16.60
CA ASN A 212 -25.66 -8.72 -15.27
C ASN A 212 -24.18 -8.45 -14.99
N GLU A 213 -23.63 -7.41 -15.60
CA GLU A 213 -22.22 -7.01 -15.49
C GLU A 213 -22.15 -5.55 -15.05
N ALA A 214 -21.21 -5.22 -14.17
CA ALA A 214 -20.97 -3.87 -13.70
C ALA A 214 -19.47 -3.63 -13.63
N TYR A 215 -19.01 -2.55 -14.23
CA TYR A 215 -17.61 -2.19 -14.28
C TYR A 215 -17.39 -0.87 -13.56
N TYR A 216 -16.53 -0.88 -12.54
CA TYR A 216 -16.13 0.27 -11.77
C TYR A 216 -14.63 0.57 -11.91
N MET A 217 -14.29 1.84 -11.75
CA MET A 217 -12.91 2.34 -11.83
C MET A 217 -12.69 3.35 -10.70
N LEU A 218 -11.62 3.17 -9.93
CA LEU A 218 -11.12 4.18 -9.01
C LEU A 218 -9.92 4.89 -9.66
N THR A 219 -9.96 6.21 -9.69
CA THR A 219 -8.92 7.06 -10.26
C THR A 219 -8.41 8.06 -9.23
N PHE A 220 -7.16 8.49 -9.41
CA PHE A 220 -6.50 9.53 -8.62
C PHE A 220 -6.13 10.72 -9.50
N THR A 221 -6.09 11.90 -8.89
CA THR A 221 -5.55 13.13 -9.49
C THR A 221 -4.85 13.96 -8.41
N PHE A 222 -3.56 14.24 -8.61
CA PHE A 222 -2.79 15.05 -7.68
C PHE A 222 -2.76 16.52 -8.12
N PHE A 223 -2.86 17.45 -7.17
CA PHE A 223 -2.81 18.89 -7.38
C PHE A 223 -1.76 19.55 -6.49
N GLU A 224 -1.06 20.54 -7.05
CA GLU A 224 -0.13 21.42 -6.34
C GLU A 224 -0.85 22.32 -5.34
#